data_AF-A0A539DZK6-F1
#
_entry.id   AF-A0A539DZK6-F1
#
_cell.length_a   1.000
_cell.length_b   1.000
_cell.length_c   1.000
_cell.angle_alpha   90.00
_cell.angle_beta   90.00
_cell.angle_gamma   90.00
#
_symmetry.space_group_name_H-M   'P 1'
#
loop_
_entity.id
_entity.type
_entity.pdbx_description
1 polymer ?
#
loop_
_entity_poly.entity_id
_entity_poly.type
_entity_poly.pdbx_seq_one_letter_code
_entity_poly.pdbx_strand_id
1 'polypeptide(L)' 'MVRQSNRTSVPQIFVGGRHVGGYTDLLALERSGELDRLLVAQN' A
#
# COMPACT_ATOMS: atom_id res chain seq x y z
N MET A 1 -5.86 8.86 -9.91
CA MET A 1 -6.00 7.52 -9.31
C MET A 1 -5.88 6.39 -10.35
N VAL A 2 -6.77 6.21 -11.32
CA VAL A 2 -6.60 5.14 -12.35
C VAL A 2 -5.26 5.22 -13.10
N ARG A 3 -4.77 6.44 -13.39
CA ARG A 3 -3.48 6.67 -14.06
C ARG A 3 -2.23 6.34 -13.22
N GLN A 4 -2.36 6.13 -11.92
CA GLN A 4 -1.22 6.02 -10.99
C GLN A 4 -0.94 4.57 -10.55
N SER A 5 -1.93 3.68 -10.66
CA SER A 5 -1.85 2.27 -10.26
C SER A 5 -2.22 1.27 -11.37
N ASN A 6 -2.73 1.75 -12.51
CA ASN A 6 -3.39 0.94 -13.55
C ASN A 6 -4.53 0.04 -13.02
N ARG A 7 -5.10 0.34 -11.84
CA ARG A 7 -6.29 -0.34 -11.30
C ARG A 7 -7.48 0.61 -11.27
N THR A 8 -8.67 0.04 -11.49
CA THR A 8 -9.97 0.75 -11.39
C THR A 8 -10.65 0.51 -10.04
N SER A 9 -10.28 -0.55 -9.32
CA SER A 9 -10.82 -0.90 -8.01
C SER A 9 -10.32 0.05 -6.92
N VAL A 10 -11.20 0.39 -5.98
CA VAL A 10 -10.90 1.15 -4.76
C VAL A 10 -11.07 0.25 -3.52
N PRO A 11 -10.35 0.51 -2.41
CA PRO A 11 -9.37 1.59 -2.21
C PRO A 11 -8.05 1.37 -2.96
N GLN A 12 -7.32 2.46 -3.24
CA GLN A 12 -5.94 2.43 -3.72
C GLN A 12 -5.04 3.09 -2.68
N ILE A 13 -4.14 2.31 -2.10
CA ILE A 13 -3.35 2.66 -0.93
C ILE A 13 -1.92 2.95 -1.37
N PHE A 14 -1.39 4.07 -0.87
CA PHE A 14 -0.03 4.50 -1.10
C PHE A 14 0.64 4.80 0.24
N VAL A 15 1.92 4.44 0.37
CA VAL A 15 2.76 4.77 1.53
C VAL A 15 4.04 5.39 1.00
N GLY A 16 4.36 6.62 1.40
CA GLY A 16 5.60 7.27 0.94
C GLY A 16 5.68 7.54 -0.56
N GLY A 17 4.54 7.63 -1.26
CA GLY A 17 4.49 7.70 -2.71
C GLY A 17 4.61 6.34 -3.43
N ARG A 18 4.90 5.25 -2.71
CA ARG A 18 4.86 3.88 -3.24
C ARG A 18 3.42 3.36 -3.26
N HIS A 19 2.98 2.84 -4.41
CA HIS A 19 1.70 2.15 -4.50
C HIS A 19 1.78 0.79 -3.78
N VAL A 20 0.95 0.61 -2.76
CA VAL A 20 0.86 -0.63 -1.97
C VAL A 20 -0.16 -1.60 -2.55
N GLY A 21 -1.27 -1.09 -3.08
CA GLY A 21 -2.36 -1.91 -3.62
C GLY A 21 -3.71 -1.54 -3.02
N GLY A 22 -4.59 -2.52 -2.83
CA GLY A 22 -5.88 -2.36 -2.17
C GLY A 22 -5.85 -2.76 -0.69
N TYR A 23 -7.03 -2.86 -0.09
CA TYR A 23 -7.17 -3.24 1.32
C TYR A 23 -6.52 -4.60 1.64
N THR A 24 -6.75 -5.62 0.79
CA THR A 24 -6.16 -6.95 0.96
C THR A 24 -4.63 -6.91 0.95
N ASP A 25 -4.04 -6.09 0.09
CA ASP A 25 -2.58 -5.94 -0.02
C ASP A 25 -2.01 -5.29 1.25
N LEU A 26 -2.67 -4.26 1.78
CA LEU A 26 -2.30 -3.65 3.06
C LEU A 26 -2.39 -4.67 4.22
N LEU A 27 -3.48 -5.43 4.29
CA LEU A 27 -3.69 -6.43 5.33
C LEU A 27 -2.63 -7.56 5.26
N ALA A 28 -2.19 -7.93 4.06
CA ALA A 28 -1.10 -8.88 3.90
C ALA A 28 0.23 -8.35 4.45
N LEU A 29 0.52 -7.05 4.25
CA LEU A 29 1.71 -6.41 4.83
C LEU A 29 1.64 -6.31 6.36
N GLU A 30 0.46 -6.05 6.91
CA GLU A 30 0.25 -6.04 8.38
C GLU A 30 0.46 -7.43 8.97
N ARG A 31 -0.18 -8.46 8.40
CA ARG A 31 -0.04 -9.86 8.86
C ARG A 31 1.38 -10.41 8.74
N SER A 32 2.16 -9.94 7.77
CA SER A 32 3.56 -10.32 7.60
C SER A 32 4.52 -9.52 8.50
N GLY A 33 4.04 -8.47 9.17
CA GLY A 33 4.85 -7.53 9.94
C GLY A 33 5.74 -6.61 9.06
N GLU A 34 5.52 -6.60 7.74
CA GLU A 34 6.27 -5.76 6.81
C GLU A 34 5.72 -4.33 6.73
N LEU A 35 4.47 -4.12 7.14
CA LEU A 35 3.85 -2.79 7.14
C LEU A 35 4.61 -1.82 8.06
N ASP A 36 4.99 -2.26 9.25
CA ASP A 36 5.74 -1.42 10.20
C ASP A 36 7.11 -1.03 9.64
N ARG A 37 7.80 -1.98 8.98
CA ARG A 37 9.09 -1.70 8.31
C ARG A 37 8.92 -0.67 7.21
N LEU A 38 7.86 -0.79 6.42
CA LEU A 38 7.54 0.16 5.37
C LEU A 38 7.27 1.56 5.95
N LEU A 39 6.53 1.66 7.05
CA LEU A 39 6.22 2.94 7.68
C LEU A 39 7.45 3.60 8.33
N VAL A 40 8.30 2.83 8.99
CA VAL A 40 9.55 3.34 9.59
C VAL A 40 10.51 3.86 8.51
N ALA A 41 10.56 3.21 7.34
CA ALA A 41 11.37 3.67 6.20
C ALA A 41 10.93 5.03 5.63
N GLN A 42 9.77 5.56 6.02
CA GLN A 42 9.29 6.88 5.62
C GLN A 42 9.70 8.02 6.56
N ASN A 43 10.47 7.72 7.61
CA ASN A 43 10.92 8.66 8.63
C ASN A 43 12.36 9.14 8.39
#